data_AF-A0A8H5BSZ3-F1
#
_entry.id   AF-A0A8H5BSZ3-F1
#
_cell.length_a   1.000
_cell.length_b   1.000
_cell.length_c   1.000
_cell.angle_alpha   90.00
_cell.angle_beta   90.00
_cell.angle_gamma   90.00
#
_symmetry.space_group_name_H-M   'P 1'
#
loop_
_entity.id
_entity.type
_entity.pdbx_description
1 polymer ?
#
loop_
_entity_poly.entity_id
_entity_poly.type
_entity_poly.pdbx_seq_one_letter_code
_entity_poly.pdbx_strand_id
1 'polypeptide(L)'
;METWVIVDDTDLSINYKGPWAWTSSSINAIGATVGFDNTAHAVLSPDVNETSPASFTYTFEGTKLAIHGISATFNRTLQVPGPSLPKWECIIDNKLVLSNEDPFGVFPPQSYCETDALSAGKHTVEFRVTDTGIGLWFDSLRFLPSPQDTSQTNVTVWIDSTDTRLRYRDDWQAIGTGYMTTKESLLPLMTTPAFSMNYNGSSVAWYALSKAAIEKARPDLRALTMGNTTTSHAFYRIDNGPAAPFVVDLSPQPVTPDLNPYNTLLFATRPTIPGPHTLDVFYDGNSTVWPLTLDYLTIENSLIGATASGSAPGSSGAKATSQTTVIGGAVGGIVGGLLVLFIGLLMLRKRRRRQQKRYNQTRALQLANSDIKLRPFSRMVEPVEEKPTQEPGQYPFSPNNGRGSTQA
;
A
#
# COMPACT_ATOMS: atom_id res chain seq x y z
N MET A 1 16.60 -7.94 -18.10
CA MET A 1 15.25 -7.76 -17.54
C MET A 1 15.27 -8.34 -16.15
N GLU A 2 14.93 -7.52 -15.16
CA GLU A 2 14.99 -7.92 -13.76
C GLU A 2 13.55 -8.17 -13.30
N THR A 3 13.27 -9.40 -12.86
CA THR A 3 11.97 -9.77 -12.31
C THR A 3 12.16 -9.91 -10.82
N TRP A 4 11.72 -8.90 -10.07
CA TRP A 4 11.87 -8.88 -8.62
C TRP A 4 10.79 -9.75 -7.97
N VAL A 5 11.16 -10.47 -6.93
CA VAL A 5 10.21 -11.06 -5.97
C VAL A 5 9.99 -10.04 -4.87
N ILE A 6 8.73 -9.84 -4.49
CA ILE A 6 8.36 -9.04 -3.33
C ILE A 6 7.82 -9.95 -2.24
N VAL A 7 8.27 -9.70 -1.02
CA VAL A 7 7.89 -10.40 0.20
C VAL A 7 7.27 -9.36 1.12
N ASP A 8 5.99 -9.54 1.40
CA ASP A 8 5.22 -8.67 2.28
C ASP A 8 5.67 -8.81 3.73
N ASP A 9 5.51 -7.76 4.55
CA ASP A 9 5.86 -7.80 5.97
C ASP A 9 5.08 -8.85 6.76
N THR A 10 3.93 -9.30 6.27
CA THR A 10 3.13 -10.35 6.92
C THR A 10 3.52 -11.78 6.50
N ASP A 11 4.53 -11.95 5.65
CA ASP A 11 5.00 -13.27 5.23
C ASP A 11 5.54 -14.08 6.42
N LEU A 12 5.01 -15.29 6.60
CA LEU A 12 5.33 -16.17 7.73
C LEU A 12 6.78 -16.68 7.74
N SER A 13 7.49 -16.55 6.62
CA SER A 13 8.91 -16.90 6.54
C SER A 13 9.84 -15.80 7.07
N ILE A 14 9.30 -14.60 7.37
CA ILE A 14 10.02 -13.55 8.08
C ILE A 14 10.00 -13.85 9.58
N ASN A 15 11.18 -13.99 10.17
CA ASN A 15 11.32 -14.29 11.59
C ASN A 15 11.67 -13.02 12.37
N TYR A 16 10.65 -12.39 12.94
CA TYR A 16 10.75 -11.21 13.80
C TYR A 16 11.21 -11.55 15.22
N LYS A 17 12.03 -10.66 15.80
CA LYS A 17 12.49 -10.70 17.19
C LYS A 17 12.42 -9.31 17.81
N GLY A 18 12.03 -9.24 19.08
CA GLY A 18 11.87 -7.97 19.80
C GLY A 18 10.48 -7.35 19.61
N PRO A 19 10.32 -6.05 19.88
CA PRO A 19 9.03 -5.38 20.02
C PRO A 19 8.39 -4.98 18.67
N TRP A 20 8.37 -5.88 17.68
CA TRP A 20 7.64 -5.63 16.44
C TRP A 20 6.14 -5.72 16.68
N ALA A 21 5.44 -4.66 16.31
CA ALA A 21 3.99 -4.60 16.39
C ALA A 21 3.40 -4.46 14.99
N TRP A 22 2.39 -5.29 14.69
CA TRP A 22 1.62 -5.14 13.47
C TRP A 22 0.79 -3.86 13.51
N THR A 23 0.86 -3.06 12.44
CA THR A 23 0.16 -1.79 12.35
C THR A 23 -0.62 -1.65 11.04
N SER A 24 -1.90 -2.00 11.05
CA SER A 24 -2.82 -1.64 9.94
C SER A 24 -3.49 -0.29 10.12
N SER A 25 -3.66 0.18 11.36
CA SER A 25 -4.47 1.36 11.69
C SER A 25 -3.65 2.59 12.10
N SER A 26 -2.43 2.41 12.64
CA SER A 26 -1.61 3.51 13.16
C SER A 26 -0.80 4.23 12.08
N ILE A 27 -0.59 3.64 10.91
CA ILE A 27 0.02 4.29 9.74
C ILE A 27 -0.78 5.56 9.36
N ASN A 28 -2.11 5.45 9.35
CA ASN A 28 -2.99 6.59 9.09
C ASN A 28 -2.95 7.66 10.20
N ALA A 29 -2.64 7.28 11.44
CA ALA A 29 -2.64 8.19 12.59
C ALA A 29 -1.40 9.10 12.64
N ILE A 30 -0.27 8.63 12.10
CA ILE A 30 0.95 9.44 11.93
C ILE A 30 1.05 10.11 10.56
N GLY A 31 0.03 9.94 9.72
CA GLY A 31 0.07 10.41 8.34
C GLY A 31 1.18 9.73 7.53
N ALA A 32 1.53 8.49 7.83
CA ALA A 32 2.47 7.73 7.02
C ALA A 32 1.75 7.08 5.83
N THR A 33 2.51 6.78 4.77
CA THR A 33 2.04 6.06 3.59
C THR A 33 1.50 4.68 3.95
N VAL A 34 0.44 4.24 3.28
CA VAL A 34 0.06 2.83 3.35
C VAL A 34 1.12 2.00 2.62
N GLY A 35 1.70 1.03 3.33
CA GLY A 35 2.67 0.09 2.80
C GLY A 35 2.11 -0.78 1.67
N PHE A 36 2.95 -1.62 1.10
CA PHE A 36 2.54 -2.75 0.28
C PHE A 36 1.42 -3.53 1.02
N ASP A 37 0.38 -3.90 0.27
CA ASP A 37 -0.85 -4.52 0.78
C ASP A 37 -1.54 -3.87 1.99
N ASN A 38 -1.22 -2.60 2.24
CA ASN A 38 -1.69 -1.80 3.37
C ASN A 38 -1.30 -2.37 4.74
N THR A 39 -0.17 -3.06 4.82
CA THR A 39 0.41 -3.58 6.06
C THR A 39 1.77 -2.93 6.35
N ALA A 40 2.20 -3.03 7.61
CA ALA A 40 3.56 -2.75 8.04
C ALA A 40 3.76 -3.34 9.44
N HIS A 41 5.00 -3.72 9.74
CA HIS A 41 5.47 -4.01 11.08
C HIS A 41 6.27 -2.83 11.62
N ALA A 42 5.83 -2.28 12.74
CA ALA A 42 6.44 -1.12 13.36
C ALA A 42 7.31 -1.52 14.55
N VAL A 43 8.41 -0.82 14.71
CA VAL A 43 9.13 -0.68 15.97
C VAL A 43 8.95 0.76 16.40
N LEU A 44 8.14 0.99 17.42
CA LEU A 44 7.94 2.33 17.98
C LEU A 44 8.98 2.59 19.06
N SER A 45 9.22 3.87 19.35
CA SER A 45 10.09 4.26 20.48
C SER A 45 9.70 3.45 21.72
N PRO A 46 10.64 2.74 22.37
CA PRO A 46 10.33 1.91 23.50
C PRO A 46 9.56 2.72 24.53
N ASP A 47 8.49 2.15 25.06
CA ASP A 47 8.22 2.43 26.46
C ASP A 47 9.52 2.17 27.21
N VAL A 48 9.92 3.07 28.10
CA VAL A 48 11.24 3.18 28.77
C VAL A 48 11.76 1.86 29.40
N ASN A 49 10.94 0.81 29.42
CA ASN A 49 11.18 -0.50 30.00
C ASN A 49 11.47 -1.63 28.99
N GLU A 50 11.34 -1.42 27.67
CA GLU A 50 11.70 -2.44 26.67
C GLU A 50 13.14 -2.28 26.18
N THR A 51 14.00 -3.24 26.56
CA THR A 51 15.44 -3.25 26.25
C THR A 51 15.83 -4.25 25.16
N SER A 52 14.88 -4.99 24.60
CA SER A 52 15.19 -6.01 23.59
C SER A 52 15.39 -5.35 22.22
N PRO A 53 16.55 -5.55 21.55
CA PRO A 53 16.76 -5.01 20.21
C PRO A 53 15.75 -5.62 19.23
N ALA A 54 15.14 -4.78 18.41
CA ALA A 54 14.24 -5.24 17.36
C ALA A 54 15.05 -5.69 16.13
N SER A 55 14.75 -6.87 15.62
CA SER A 55 15.36 -7.40 14.41
C SER A 55 14.42 -8.33 13.67
N PHE A 56 14.65 -8.55 12.38
CA PHE A 56 14.05 -9.67 11.65
C PHE A 56 15.09 -10.38 10.80
N THR A 57 14.81 -11.64 10.47
CA THR A 57 15.64 -12.42 9.56
C THR A 57 14.80 -13.00 8.43
N TYR A 58 15.38 -13.05 7.23
CA TYR A 58 14.77 -13.65 6.05
C TYR A 58 15.85 -14.33 5.20
N THR A 59 15.51 -15.47 4.61
CA THR A 59 16.42 -16.24 3.75
C THR A 59 15.86 -16.28 2.33
N PHE A 60 16.69 -15.94 1.36
CA PHE A 60 16.32 -15.87 -0.05
C PHE A 60 17.41 -16.48 -0.94
N GLU A 61 17.07 -16.76 -2.19
CA GLU A 61 18.04 -17.18 -3.21
C GLU A 61 18.06 -16.14 -4.32
N GLY A 62 19.14 -15.36 -4.43
CA GLY A 62 19.13 -14.14 -5.22
C GLY A 62 20.50 -13.51 -5.45
N THR A 63 20.53 -12.48 -6.30
CA THR A 63 21.74 -11.67 -6.58
C THR A 63 21.61 -10.22 -6.12
N LYS A 64 20.40 -9.78 -5.76
CA LYS A 64 20.12 -8.42 -5.27
C LYS A 64 19.10 -8.47 -4.14
N LEU A 65 19.14 -7.46 -3.27
CA LEU A 65 18.20 -7.28 -2.17
C LEU A 65 17.91 -5.80 -1.97
N ALA A 66 16.65 -5.46 -1.71
CA ALA A 66 16.23 -4.16 -1.22
C ALA A 66 15.21 -4.34 -0.08
N ILE A 67 15.41 -3.66 1.04
CA ILE A 67 14.46 -3.65 2.16
C ILE A 67 13.74 -2.32 2.16
N HIS A 68 12.42 -2.33 2.06
CA HIS A 68 11.59 -1.13 2.00
C HIS A 68 10.79 -0.95 3.29
N GLY A 69 10.57 0.31 3.60
CA GLY A 69 9.74 0.71 4.72
C GLY A 69 9.49 2.20 4.73
N ILE A 70 8.97 2.65 5.85
CA ILE A 70 8.59 4.03 6.09
C ILE A 70 9.30 4.50 7.35
N SER A 71 10.09 5.56 7.24
CA SER A 71 10.55 6.27 8.43
C SER A 71 9.69 7.50 8.60
N ALA A 72 9.10 7.69 9.78
CA ALA A 72 8.31 8.88 10.04
C ALA A 72 9.20 10.13 9.82
N THR A 73 8.90 10.98 8.86
CA THR A 73 9.36 12.37 8.91
C THR A 73 8.31 13.12 9.70
N PHE A 74 8.46 13.17 11.03
CA PHE A 74 7.68 14.13 11.79
C PHE A 74 8.17 15.53 11.42
N ASN A 75 7.46 16.15 10.48
CA ASN A 75 7.50 17.56 10.09
C ASN A 75 8.76 18.33 10.56
N ARG A 76 9.82 18.39 9.73
CA ARG A 76 11.07 19.15 10.01
C ARG A 76 10.83 20.62 10.40
N THR A 77 9.62 21.17 10.19
CA THR A 77 9.26 22.52 10.62
C THR A 77 9.02 22.64 12.12
N LEU A 78 8.76 21.54 12.83
CA LEU A 78 8.79 21.51 14.29
C LEU A 78 10.25 21.40 14.73
N GLN A 79 10.96 22.53 14.70
CA GLN A 79 12.32 22.74 15.26
C GLN A 79 12.35 22.61 16.79
N VAL A 80 11.69 21.60 17.33
CA VAL A 80 11.92 21.14 18.70
C VAL A 80 13.28 20.43 18.68
N PRO A 81 14.15 20.52 19.72
CA PRO A 81 15.27 19.60 19.88
C PRO A 81 14.71 18.17 19.82
N GLY A 82 14.82 17.58 18.63
CA GLY A 82 13.91 16.54 18.21
C GLY A 82 14.32 15.16 18.71
N PRO A 83 13.37 14.22 18.81
CA PRO A 83 13.70 12.81 18.96
C PRO A 83 14.69 12.36 17.88
N SER A 84 15.62 11.45 18.23
CA SER A 84 16.61 10.92 17.28
C SER A 84 15.91 10.26 16.10
N LEU A 85 16.58 10.27 14.95
CA LEU A 85 16.15 9.50 13.80
C LEU A 85 16.43 8.02 14.08
N PRO A 86 15.55 7.10 13.62
CA PRO A 86 15.85 5.68 13.75
C PRO A 86 17.17 5.35 13.04
N LYS A 87 17.90 4.38 13.57
CA LYS A 87 19.11 3.80 13.00
C LYS A 87 18.95 2.30 12.89
N TRP A 88 19.53 1.73 11.85
CA TRP A 88 19.47 0.30 11.60
C TRP A 88 20.71 -0.18 10.86
N GLU A 89 20.93 -1.48 10.96
CA GLU A 89 21.97 -2.22 10.26
C GLU A 89 21.32 -3.27 9.38
N CYS A 90 21.82 -3.42 8.15
CA CYS A 90 21.50 -4.55 7.30
C CYS A 90 22.71 -5.46 7.20
N ILE A 91 22.53 -6.73 7.58
CA ILE A 91 23.60 -7.71 7.62
C ILE A 91 23.20 -8.86 6.69
N ILE A 92 23.95 -9.08 5.62
CA ILE A 92 23.73 -10.20 4.69
C ILE A 92 24.89 -11.16 4.80
N ASP A 93 24.62 -12.41 5.14
CA ASP A 93 25.63 -13.46 5.37
C ASP A 93 26.76 -13.02 6.32
N ASN A 94 26.39 -12.39 7.43
CA ASN A 94 27.30 -11.81 8.42
C ASN A 94 28.19 -10.66 7.91
N LYS A 95 27.86 -10.06 6.76
CA LYS A 95 28.53 -8.86 6.24
C LYS A 95 27.59 -7.66 6.32
N LEU A 96 28.09 -6.56 6.88
CA LEU A 96 27.36 -5.31 6.93
C LEU A 96 27.20 -4.74 5.52
N VAL A 97 25.96 -4.44 5.14
CA VAL A 97 25.59 -3.69 3.94
C VAL A 97 25.34 -2.25 4.34
N LEU A 98 25.72 -1.31 3.46
CA LEU A 98 25.48 0.10 3.71
C LEU A 98 23.98 0.37 3.83
N SER A 99 23.59 0.90 4.98
CA SER A 99 22.25 1.42 5.22
C SER A 99 22.11 2.77 4.52
N ASN A 100 20.94 3.05 3.96
CA ASN A 100 20.61 4.37 3.45
C ASN A 100 20.17 5.26 4.62
N GLU A 101 21.15 5.86 5.33
CA GLU A 101 20.90 6.64 6.57
C GLU A 101 20.18 7.99 6.34
N ASP A 102 19.99 8.42 5.09
CA ASP A 102 19.11 9.54 4.75
C ASP A 102 17.83 9.05 4.03
N PRO A 103 16.99 8.22 4.68
CA PRO A 103 15.69 7.84 4.13
C PRO A 103 14.72 9.03 4.10
N PHE A 104 15.16 10.24 4.46
CA PHE A 104 14.30 11.37 4.83
C PHE A 104 13.99 12.31 3.67
N GLY A 105 14.03 11.78 2.45
CA GLY A 105 13.52 12.41 1.24
C GLY A 105 12.02 12.15 1.09
N VAL A 106 11.28 13.17 0.65
CA VAL A 106 9.84 13.11 0.37
C VAL A 106 9.57 12.14 -0.79
N PHE A 107 9.45 10.83 -0.51
CA PHE A 107 8.89 9.77 -1.36
C PHE A 107 9.53 9.52 -2.75
N PRO A 108 9.63 8.27 -3.26
CA PRO A 108 8.90 7.00 -2.97
C PRO A 108 9.33 6.22 -1.69
N PRO A 109 8.69 5.06 -1.32
CA PRO A 109 9.15 4.20 -0.21
C PRO A 109 10.64 3.94 -0.33
N GLN A 110 11.38 4.38 0.67
CA GLN A 110 12.82 4.39 0.64
C GLN A 110 13.34 2.99 0.96
N SER A 111 14.33 2.56 0.19
CA SER A 111 15.09 1.38 0.55
C SER A 111 15.90 1.71 1.81
N TYR A 112 15.68 1.00 2.92
CA TYR A 112 16.51 1.07 4.12
C TYR A 112 17.93 0.56 3.85
N CYS A 113 18.06 -0.42 2.96
CA CYS A 113 19.32 -0.88 2.44
C CYS A 113 19.10 -1.63 1.14
N GLU A 114 20.05 -1.45 0.22
CA GLU A 114 20.04 -2.07 -1.08
C GLU A 114 21.43 -2.62 -1.40
N THR A 115 21.46 -3.78 -2.05
CA THR A 115 22.68 -4.32 -2.62
C THR A 115 22.37 -4.99 -3.94
N ASP A 116 23.22 -4.75 -4.93
CA ASP A 116 23.12 -5.30 -6.28
C ASP A 116 24.25 -6.30 -6.61
N ALA A 117 25.13 -6.56 -5.65
CA ALA A 117 26.40 -7.26 -5.84
C ALA A 117 26.51 -8.56 -5.01
N LEU A 118 25.39 -9.27 -4.83
CA LEU A 118 25.42 -10.60 -4.19
C LEU A 118 25.78 -11.67 -5.23
N SER A 119 26.62 -12.62 -4.83
CA SER A 119 26.90 -13.80 -5.64
C SER A 119 25.64 -14.65 -5.76
N ALA A 120 25.32 -15.18 -6.95
CA ALA A 120 24.17 -16.06 -7.08
C ALA A 120 24.20 -17.22 -6.07
N GLY A 121 23.09 -17.42 -5.37
CA GLY A 121 22.94 -18.45 -4.36
C GLY A 121 22.03 -18.03 -3.20
N LYS A 122 22.06 -18.83 -2.15
CA LYS A 122 21.27 -18.65 -0.94
C LYS A 122 21.93 -17.65 0.01
N HIS A 123 21.16 -16.69 0.47
CA HIS A 123 21.56 -15.64 1.39
C HIS A 123 20.60 -15.55 2.57
N THR A 124 21.11 -15.08 3.71
CA THR A 124 20.28 -14.69 4.85
C THR A 124 20.54 -13.23 5.18
N VAL A 125 19.48 -12.43 5.19
CA VAL A 125 19.51 -11.07 5.70
C VAL A 125 19.03 -11.04 7.15
N GLU A 126 19.75 -10.30 7.98
CA GLU A 126 19.34 -9.83 9.29
C GLU A 126 19.21 -8.30 9.22
N PHE A 127 18.01 -7.80 9.47
CA PHE A 127 17.74 -6.38 9.63
C PHE A 127 17.65 -6.08 11.13
N ARG A 128 18.47 -5.15 11.63
CA ARG A 128 18.55 -4.83 13.06
C ARG A 128 18.33 -3.35 13.29
N VAL A 129 17.35 -3.00 14.11
CA VAL A 129 17.13 -1.63 14.57
C VAL A 129 18.08 -1.36 15.74
N THR A 130 18.98 -0.39 15.58
CA THR A 130 20.00 -0.02 16.58
C THR A 130 19.60 1.21 17.40
N ASP A 131 18.74 2.07 16.86
CA ASP A 131 18.06 3.16 17.55
C ASP A 131 16.66 3.26 16.96
N THR A 132 15.62 3.20 17.80
CA THR A 132 14.24 3.32 17.30
C THR A 132 13.87 4.75 16.96
N GLY A 133 14.52 5.74 17.56
CA GLY A 133 14.18 7.14 17.38
C GLY A 133 12.69 7.44 17.57
N ILE A 134 12.10 8.08 16.56
CA ILE A 134 10.65 8.33 16.42
C ILE A 134 9.80 7.13 15.97
N GLY A 135 10.43 6.00 15.68
CA GLY A 135 9.81 4.79 15.16
C GLY A 135 10.27 4.46 13.74
N LEU A 136 10.20 3.19 13.40
CA LEU A 136 10.57 2.61 12.10
C LEU A 136 9.50 1.60 11.68
N TRP A 137 9.09 1.60 10.41
CA TRP A 137 8.07 0.70 9.86
C TRP A 137 8.64 -0.11 8.70
N PHE A 138 8.81 -1.41 8.90
CA PHE A 138 9.12 -2.33 7.82
C PHE A 138 7.84 -2.67 7.03
N ASP A 139 7.95 -2.66 5.70
CA ASP A 139 6.81 -2.83 4.79
C ASP A 139 7.01 -4.04 3.88
N SER A 140 8.11 -4.08 3.13
CA SER A 140 8.37 -5.21 2.24
C SER A 140 9.86 -5.39 1.98
N LEU A 141 10.24 -6.59 1.59
CA LEU A 141 11.56 -6.89 1.09
C LEU A 141 11.44 -7.33 -0.37
N ARG A 142 12.40 -6.94 -1.19
CA ARG A 142 12.48 -7.31 -2.60
C ARG A 142 13.82 -7.95 -2.88
N PHE A 143 13.83 -9.01 -3.66
CA PHE A 143 15.09 -9.59 -4.12
C PHE A 143 15.00 -9.98 -5.60
N LEU A 144 16.14 -9.96 -6.28
CA LEU A 144 16.26 -10.48 -7.64
C LEU A 144 16.71 -11.95 -7.54
N PRO A 145 15.89 -12.92 -7.96
CA PRO A 145 16.22 -14.34 -7.85
C PRO A 145 17.49 -14.71 -8.62
N SER A 146 18.18 -15.75 -8.14
CA SER A 146 19.38 -16.25 -8.83
C SER A 146 19.00 -16.83 -10.19
N PRO A 147 19.80 -16.63 -11.25
CA PRO A 147 19.48 -17.17 -12.58
C PRO A 147 19.33 -18.70 -12.63
N GLN A 148 19.94 -19.42 -11.67
CA GLN A 148 19.85 -20.87 -11.55
C GLN A 148 18.59 -21.33 -10.80
N ASP A 149 17.91 -20.43 -10.08
CA ASP A 149 16.72 -20.77 -9.31
C ASP A 149 15.50 -20.83 -10.23
N THR A 150 15.18 -22.06 -10.63
CA THR A 150 13.97 -22.40 -11.40
C THR A 150 12.89 -23.01 -10.51
N SER A 151 13.14 -23.06 -9.19
CA SER A 151 12.33 -23.80 -8.23
C SER A 151 11.32 -22.93 -7.49
N GLN A 152 11.45 -21.61 -7.58
CA GLN A 152 10.51 -20.68 -6.97
C GLN A 152 9.15 -20.72 -7.67
N THR A 153 8.21 -21.35 -6.96
CA THR A 153 6.79 -21.40 -7.28
C THR A 153 6.00 -20.66 -6.20
N ASN A 154 4.83 -20.14 -6.54
CA ASN A 154 3.95 -19.45 -5.59
C ASN A 154 4.54 -18.18 -4.99
N VAL A 155 5.36 -17.45 -5.76
CA VAL A 155 5.89 -16.14 -5.35
C VAL A 155 5.01 -15.01 -5.86
N THR A 156 5.11 -13.85 -5.21
CA THR A 156 4.61 -12.58 -5.74
C THR A 156 5.74 -11.87 -6.48
N VAL A 157 5.53 -11.63 -7.75
CA VAL A 157 6.49 -10.94 -8.62
C VAL A 157 6.12 -9.48 -8.75
N TRP A 158 7.09 -8.59 -8.65
CA TRP A 158 6.97 -7.15 -8.84
C TRP A 158 7.52 -6.76 -10.22
N ILE A 159 6.69 -6.06 -11.01
CA ILE A 159 6.99 -5.63 -12.38
C ILE A 159 6.96 -4.11 -12.43
N ASP A 160 8.14 -3.50 -12.62
CA ASP A 160 8.28 -2.05 -12.78
C ASP A 160 7.59 -1.55 -14.06
N SER A 161 7.07 -0.33 -14.05
CA SER A 161 6.47 0.29 -15.25
C SER A 161 7.44 0.44 -16.44
N THR A 162 8.76 0.39 -16.23
CA THR A 162 9.77 0.39 -17.31
C THR A 162 10.06 -1.00 -17.88
N ASP A 163 9.42 -2.06 -17.37
CA ASP A 163 9.65 -3.43 -17.83
C ASP A 163 9.24 -3.62 -19.30
N THR A 164 10.16 -4.12 -20.13
CA THR A 164 9.95 -4.23 -21.58
C THR A 164 8.89 -5.26 -22.00
N ARG A 165 8.35 -6.09 -21.09
CA ARG A 165 7.17 -6.93 -21.38
C ARG A 165 5.89 -6.12 -21.45
N LEU A 166 5.88 -4.95 -20.81
CA LEU A 166 4.74 -4.04 -20.79
C LEU A 166 4.62 -3.36 -22.15
N ARG A 167 3.43 -3.44 -22.74
CA ARG A 167 3.12 -2.82 -24.03
C ARG A 167 2.14 -1.69 -23.80
N TYR A 168 2.66 -0.48 -23.88
CA TYR A 168 1.87 0.74 -23.82
C TYR A 168 1.38 1.12 -25.22
N ARG A 169 0.18 1.69 -25.29
CA ARG A 169 -0.28 2.42 -26.48
C ARG A 169 0.53 3.71 -26.64
N ASP A 170 0.57 4.25 -27.85
CA ASP A 170 1.39 5.41 -28.22
C ASP A 170 1.07 6.71 -27.44
N ASP A 171 -0.07 6.75 -26.74
CA ASP A 171 -0.50 7.88 -25.93
C ASP A 171 0.06 7.86 -24.50
N TRP A 172 0.93 6.91 -24.13
CA TRP A 172 1.59 6.91 -22.81
C TRP A 172 2.90 7.69 -22.81
N GLN A 173 3.20 8.34 -21.68
CA GLN A 173 4.47 9.03 -21.43
C GLN A 173 5.00 8.70 -20.04
N ALA A 174 6.32 8.75 -19.86
CA ALA A 174 6.95 8.64 -18.55
C ALA A 174 6.60 9.84 -17.66
N ILE A 175 6.41 9.59 -16.36
CA ILE A 175 6.14 10.59 -15.33
C ILE A 175 6.69 10.16 -13.97
N GLY A 176 7.71 10.86 -13.47
CA GLY A 176 8.34 10.48 -12.21
C GLY A 176 8.91 9.06 -12.27
N THR A 177 8.41 8.17 -11.42
CA THR A 177 8.76 6.74 -11.36
C THR A 177 7.89 5.85 -12.25
N GLY A 178 6.83 6.40 -12.85
CA GLY A 178 5.82 5.63 -13.56
C GLY A 178 5.59 6.08 -14.99
N TYR A 179 4.49 5.58 -15.56
CA TYR A 179 3.96 5.98 -16.86
C TYR A 179 2.52 6.46 -16.72
N MET A 180 2.07 7.28 -17.65
CA MET A 180 0.72 7.86 -17.65
C MET A 180 0.19 8.09 -19.07
N THR A 181 -1.10 7.86 -19.27
CA THR A 181 -1.81 8.23 -20.51
C THR A 181 -1.86 9.75 -20.69
N THR A 182 -1.62 10.22 -21.90
CA THR A 182 -1.71 11.63 -22.28
C THR A 182 -3.15 12.03 -22.59
N LYS A 183 -3.40 13.34 -22.54
CA LYS A 183 -4.73 13.96 -22.67
C LYS A 183 -5.38 13.81 -24.05
N GLU A 184 -4.59 13.43 -25.06
CA GLU A 184 -4.94 13.59 -26.47
C GLU A 184 -5.35 12.28 -27.14
N SER A 185 -5.87 11.29 -26.38
CA SER A 185 -6.51 10.12 -26.99
C SER A 185 -7.83 10.54 -27.66
N LEU A 186 -7.73 11.21 -28.81
CA LEU A 186 -8.82 11.63 -29.69
C LEU A 186 -9.42 10.46 -30.49
N LEU A 187 -8.86 9.27 -30.32
CA LEU A 187 -9.30 8.11 -31.06
C LEU A 187 -10.49 7.45 -30.36
N PRO A 188 -11.57 7.11 -31.08
CA PRO A 188 -12.68 6.30 -30.57
C PRO A 188 -12.21 4.85 -30.43
N LEU A 189 -11.34 4.57 -29.46
CA LEU A 189 -10.47 3.40 -29.49
C LEU A 189 -10.67 2.52 -28.25
N MET A 190 -11.90 2.02 -28.10
CA MET A 190 -12.18 0.86 -27.25
C MET A 190 -11.81 -0.48 -27.92
N THR A 191 -11.26 -0.44 -29.14
CA THR A 191 -10.87 -1.66 -29.89
C THR A 191 -9.43 -2.08 -29.64
N THR A 192 -8.55 -1.16 -29.25
CA THR A 192 -7.14 -1.45 -28.94
C THR A 192 -6.90 -1.19 -27.46
N PRO A 193 -6.28 -2.14 -26.73
CA PRO A 193 -5.93 -1.90 -25.34
C PRO A 193 -5.00 -0.69 -25.21
N ALA A 194 -5.23 0.12 -24.18
CA ALA A 194 -4.31 1.18 -23.77
C ALA A 194 -3.02 0.58 -23.21
N PHE A 195 -3.11 -0.61 -22.62
CA PHE A 195 -1.99 -1.36 -22.07
C PHE A 195 -2.21 -2.86 -22.27
N SER A 196 -1.17 -3.60 -22.61
CA SER A 196 -1.20 -5.06 -22.71
C SER A 196 0.06 -5.68 -22.14
N MET A 197 -0.06 -6.82 -21.47
CA MET A 197 1.08 -7.64 -21.07
C MET A 197 0.75 -9.12 -21.08
N ASN A 198 1.76 -9.94 -21.37
CA ASN A 198 1.71 -11.37 -21.09
C ASN A 198 2.36 -11.62 -19.73
N TYR A 199 1.73 -12.45 -18.90
CA TYR A 199 2.22 -12.79 -17.57
C TYR A 199 2.05 -14.28 -17.28
N ASN A 200 2.77 -14.79 -16.28
CA ASN A 200 2.63 -16.15 -15.78
C ASN A 200 2.35 -16.10 -14.27
N GLY A 201 1.14 -16.45 -13.86
CA GLY A 201 0.68 -16.33 -12.46
C GLY A 201 -0.82 -16.57 -12.34
N SER A 202 -1.43 -16.24 -11.20
CA SER A 202 -2.88 -16.38 -10.99
C SER A 202 -3.64 -15.05 -10.98
N SER A 203 -3.00 -13.97 -10.55
CA SER A 203 -3.66 -12.69 -10.29
C SER A 203 -2.70 -11.55 -10.64
N VAL A 204 -3.25 -10.41 -11.03
CA VAL A 204 -2.49 -9.17 -11.20
C VAL A 204 -3.11 -8.07 -10.34
N ALA A 205 -2.29 -7.32 -9.61
CA ALA A 205 -2.70 -6.07 -8.97
C ALA A 205 -1.99 -4.88 -9.64
N TRP A 206 -2.77 -3.83 -9.87
CA TRP A 206 -2.35 -2.62 -10.57
C TRP A 206 -2.15 -1.46 -9.60
N TYR A 207 -0.91 -1.03 -9.44
CA TYR A 207 -0.57 0.11 -8.58
C TYR A 207 -0.26 1.33 -9.45
N ALA A 208 -1.00 2.41 -9.19
CA ALA A 208 -0.93 3.68 -9.87
C ALA A 208 -0.16 4.72 -9.06
N LEU A 209 0.30 5.74 -9.78
CA LEU A 209 0.74 7.00 -9.19
C LEU A 209 -0.48 7.76 -8.66
N SER A 210 -0.39 8.27 -7.44
CA SER A 210 -1.45 9.09 -6.85
C SER A 210 -1.45 10.51 -7.43
N LYS A 211 -2.52 11.26 -7.18
CA LYS A 211 -2.60 12.69 -7.53
C LYS A 211 -1.37 13.48 -7.07
N ALA A 212 -0.92 13.25 -5.83
CA ALA A 212 0.22 13.98 -5.28
C ALA A 212 1.52 13.68 -6.05
N ALA A 213 1.74 12.43 -6.49
CA ALA A 213 2.90 12.08 -7.34
C ALA A 213 2.83 12.80 -8.67
N ILE A 214 1.67 12.77 -9.31
CA ILE A 214 1.45 13.38 -10.62
C ILE A 214 1.67 14.90 -10.53
N GLU A 215 1.11 15.57 -9.53
CA GLU A 215 1.27 17.02 -9.35
C GLU A 215 2.70 17.43 -8.98
N LYS A 216 3.43 16.56 -8.28
CA LYS A 216 4.85 16.77 -7.97
C LYS A 216 5.72 16.59 -9.21
N ALA A 217 5.51 15.53 -9.98
CA ALA A 217 6.28 15.22 -11.18
C ALA A 217 5.92 16.13 -12.37
N ARG A 218 4.67 16.60 -12.44
CA ARG A 218 4.14 17.45 -13.51
C ARG A 218 3.30 18.60 -12.94
N PRO A 219 3.95 19.65 -12.40
CA PRO A 219 3.25 20.80 -11.82
C PRO A 219 2.34 21.53 -12.82
N ASP A 220 2.61 21.43 -14.12
CA ASP A 220 1.76 21.96 -15.21
C ASP A 220 0.39 21.28 -15.27
N LEU A 221 0.25 20.06 -14.75
CA LEU A 221 -1.00 19.33 -14.71
C LEU A 221 -1.86 19.68 -13.48
N ARG A 222 -1.38 20.53 -12.57
CA ARG A 222 -2.17 21.02 -11.42
C ARG A 222 -3.50 21.67 -11.83
N ALA A 223 -3.55 22.31 -13.00
CA ALA A 223 -4.79 22.90 -13.49
C ALA A 223 -5.88 21.86 -13.82
N LEU A 224 -5.50 20.63 -14.21
CA LEU A 224 -6.46 19.53 -14.34
C LEU A 224 -7.04 19.14 -13.00
N THR A 225 -6.18 19.09 -11.98
CA THR A 225 -6.49 18.50 -10.69
C THR A 225 -7.19 19.47 -9.72
N MET A 226 -7.20 20.77 -10.06
CA MET A 226 -7.98 21.82 -9.40
C MET A 226 -9.39 21.99 -9.98
N GLY A 227 -9.69 21.39 -11.13
CA GLY A 227 -11.05 21.33 -11.66
C GLY A 227 -11.91 20.32 -10.88
N ASN A 228 -13.22 20.30 -11.14
CA ASN A 228 -14.11 19.21 -10.76
C ASN A 228 -13.81 17.95 -11.61
N THR A 229 -12.52 17.56 -11.72
CA THR A 229 -12.05 16.39 -12.43
C THR A 229 -12.80 15.19 -11.88
N THR A 230 -13.65 14.62 -12.73
CA THR A 230 -14.43 13.45 -12.39
C THR A 230 -13.56 12.21 -12.47
N THR A 231 -13.92 11.18 -11.73
CA THR A 231 -13.38 9.83 -11.90
C THR A 231 -13.50 9.41 -13.37
N SER A 232 -12.47 8.74 -13.90
CA SER A 232 -12.54 8.10 -15.20
C SER A 232 -12.93 6.62 -15.05
N HIS A 233 -13.35 6.03 -16.15
CA HIS A 233 -13.73 4.63 -16.21
C HIS A 233 -12.72 3.87 -17.07
N ALA A 234 -12.54 2.61 -16.73
CA ALA A 234 -11.68 1.71 -17.47
C ALA A 234 -12.22 0.29 -17.32
N PHE A 235 -11.70 -0.63 -18.12
CA PHE A 235 -11.94 -2.04 -17.91
C PHE A 235 -10.73 -2.86 -18.30
N TYR A 236 -10.60 -4.05 -17.74
CA TYR A 236 -9.59 -5.02 -18.13
C TYR A 236 -10.22 -6.32 -18.64
N ARG A 237 -9.42 -7.12 -19.34
CA ARG A 237 -9.74 -8.50 -19.75
C ARG A 237 -8.54 -9.40 -19.48
N ILE A 238 -8.82 -10.62 -19.06
CA ILE A 238 -7.85 -11.72 -18.97
C ILE A 238 -8.19 -12.75 -20.04
N ASP A 239 -7.24 -13.12 -20.89
CA ASP A 239 -7.35 -14.18 -21.91
C ASP A 239 -8.58 -14.11 -22.83
N ASN A 240 -8.93 -12.92 -23.35
CA ASN A 240 -10.17 -12.69 -24.11
C ASN A 240 -11.48 -12.96 -23.32
N GLY A 241 -11.39 -13.06 -22.00
CA GLY A 241 -12.52 -13.20 -21.09
C GLY A 241 -13.42 -11.96 -21.04
N PRO A 242 -14.47 -11.99 -20.19
CA PRO A 242 -15.38 -10.87 -20.04
C PRO A 242 -14.66 -9.62 -19.52
N ALA A 243 -15.11 -8.45 -19.99
CA ALA A 243 -14.62 -7.17 -19.50
C ALA A 243 -15.00 -6.95 -18.03
N ALA A 244 -14.03 -6.61 -17.19
CA ALA A 244 -14.22 -6.24 -15.81
C ALA A 244 -14.01 -4.73 -15.64
N PRO A 245 -15.07 -3.95 -15.36
CA PRO A 245 -14.94 -2.51 -15.21
C PRO A 245 -14.29 -2.15 -13.87
N PHE A 246 -13.55 -1.04 -13.86
CA PHE A 246 -13.03 -0.38 -12.65
C PHE A 246 -13.08 1.14 -12.81
N VAL A 247 -12.93 1.84 -11.69
CA VAL A 247 -12.91 3.29 -11.64
C VAL A 247 -11.47 3.75 -11.42
N VAL A 248 -11.03 4.71 -12.22
CA VAL A 248 -9.75 5.38 -12.02
C VAL A 248 -10.05 6.61 -11.15
N ASP A 249 -9.80 6.43 -9.86
CA ASP A 249 -9.91 7.47 -8.86
C ASP A 249 -8.55 7.67 -8.20
N LEU A 250 -7.89 8.77 -8.57
CA LEU A 250 -6.62 9.19 -8.00
C LEU A 250 -6.80 10.30 -6.97
N SER A 251 -8.04 10.61 -6.57
CA SER A 251 -8.30 11.62 -5.57
C SER A 251 -7.59 11.28 -4.25
N PRO A 252 -7.15 12.29 -3.48
CA PRO A 252 -6.53 12.02 -2.20
C PRO A 252 -7.56 11.29 -1.34
N GLN A 253 -7.23 10.07 -0.90
CA GLN A 253 -7.93 9.44 0.21
C GLN A 253 -7.98 10.46 1.37
N PRO A 254 -9.04 10.49 2.19
CA PRO A 254 -9.27 11.53 3.20
C PRO A 254 -8.19 11.64 4.30
N VAL A 255 -7.16 10.80 4.24
CA VAL A 255 -5.99 10.83 5.09
C VAL A 255 -4.97 11.80 4.47
N THR A 256 -5.02 13.06 4.89
CA THR A 256 -4.00 14.12 4.70
C THR A 256 -3.37 14.22 3.29
N PRO A 257 -3.66 15.29 2.51
CA PRO A 257 -3.35 15.40 1.08
C PRO A 257 -1.87 15.27 0.64
N ASP A 258 -0.92 15.19 1.57
CA ASP A 258 0.52 15.22 1.29
C ASP A 258 1.22 13.86 1.42
N LEU A 259 0.52 12.78 1.81
CA LEU A 259 1.18 11.67 2.51
C LEU A 259 1.22 10.31 1.82
N ASN A 260 0.71 10.15 0.58
CA ASN A 260 1.16 9.04 -0.26
C ASN A 260 1.10 9.35 -1.76
N PRO A 261 2.22 9.70 -2.40
CA PRO A 261 2.26 9.86 -3.84
C PRO A 261 2.20 8.52 -4.60
N TYR A 262 2.48 7.39 -3.96
CA TYR A 262 2.76 6.10 -4.64
C TYR A 262 1.90 4.96 -4.07
N ASN A 263 1.93 3.75 -4.65
CA ASN A 263 1.14 2.59 -4.17
C ASN A 263 -0.40 2.73 -4.20
N THR A 264 -0.99 3.46 -5.16
CA THR A 264 -2.47 3.51 -5.26
C THR A 264 -3.01 2.28 -5.98
N LEU A 265 -3.55 1.29 -5.25
CA LEU A 265 -4.19 0.13 -5.87
C LEU A 265 -5.45 0.57 -6.65
N LEU A 266 -5.42 0.50 -7.98
CA LEU A 266 -6.58 0.78 -8.83
C LEU A 266 -7.52 -0.41 -8.95
N PHE A 267 -6.94 -1.59 -9.19
CA PHE A 267 -7.68 -2.83 -9.25
C PHE A 267 -6.78 -4.03 -8.99
N ALA A 268 -7.39 -5.12 -8.55
CA ALA A 268 -6.81 -6.45 -8.57
C ALA A 268 -7.73 -7.37 -9.37
N THR A 269 -7.13 -8.26 -10.18
CA THR A 269 -7.88 -9.27 -10.91
C THR A 269 -8.38 -10.34 -9.94
N ARG A 270 -9.43 -11.07 -10.33
CA ARG A 270 -9.79 -12.29 -9.60
C ARG A 270 -8.68 -13.33 -9.82
N PRO A 271 -8.37 -14.18 -8.81
CA PRO A 271 -7.47 -15.29 -9.00
C PRO A 271 -7.97 -16.23 -10.10
N THR A 272 -7.07 -16.60 -10.99
CA THR A 272 -7.24 -17.58 -12.07
C THR A 272 -6.38 -18.81 -11.79
N ILE A 273 -6.46 -19.83 -12.65
CA ILE A 273 -5.59 -21.01 -12.53
C ILE A 273 -4.16 -20.55 -12.83
N PRO A 274 -3.17 -20.77 -11.94
CA PRO A 274 -1.79 -20.35 -12.20
C PRO A 274 -1.29 -20.82 -13.56
N GLY A 275 -0.84 -19.88 -14.40
CA GLY A 275 -0.37 -20.20 -15.74
C GLY A 275 -0.13 -18.97 -16.62
N PRO A 276 0.13 -19.18 -17.91
CA PRO A 276 0.32 -18.10 -18.87
C PRO A 276 -1.01 -17.41 -19.19
N HIS A 277 -1.03 -16.08 -19.08
CA HIS A 277 -2.19 -15.24 -19.31
C HIS A 277 -1.81 -13.96 -20.07
N THR A 278 -2.81 -13.31 -20.65
CA THR A 278 -2.70 -11.95 -21.20
C THR A 278 -3.64 -11.02 -20.45
N LEU A 279 -3.09 -9.92 -19.91
CA LEU A 279 -3.85 -8.81 -19.35
C LEU A 279 -3.92 -7.69 -20.39
N ASP A 280 -5.14 -7.33 -20.78
CA ASP A 280 -5.44 -6.17 -21.61
C ASP A 280 -6.25 -5.14 -20.80
N VAL A 281 -5.80 -3.89 -20.78
CA VAL A 281 -6.47 -2.78 -20.11
C VAL A 281 -6.90 -1.73 -21.12
N PHE A 282 -8.15 -1.34 -21.04
CA PHE A 282 -8.80 -0.38 -21.91
C PHE A 282 -9.20 0.84 -21.08
N TYR A 283 -8.89 2.02 -21.61
CA TYR A 283 -9.10 3.29 -20.95
C TYR A 283 -9.65 4.30 -21.96
N ASP A 284 -10.79 4.90 -21.62
CA ASP A 284 -11.55 5.82 -22.47
C ASP A 284 -11.61 7.25 -21.91
N GLY A 285 -10.77 7.55 -20.91
CA GLY A 285 -10.71 8.90 -20.38
C GLY A 285 -10.05 9.90 -21.34
N ASN A 286 -10.28 11.17 -21.04
CA ASN A 286 -9.89 12.32 -21.86
C ASN A 286 -9.22 13.41 -21.00
N SER A 287 -9.03 14.60 -21.56
CA SER A 287 -8.39 15.72 -20.87
C SER A 287 -9.17 16.30 -19.67
N THR A 288 -10.41 15.85 -19.41
CA THR A 288 -11.26 16.37 -18.32
C THR A 288 -11.40 15.39 -17.13
N VAL A 289 -10.79 14.21 -17.21
CA VAL A 289 -10.83 13.16 -16.18
C VAL A 289 -9.42 12.74 -15.78
N TRP A 290 -9.30 11.96 -14.70
CA TRP A 290 -8.01 11.45 -14.24
C TRP A 290 -7.34 10.56 -15.29
N PRO A 291 -6.08 10.80 -15.69
CA PRO A 291 -5.37 9.90 -16.58
C PRO A 291 -5.14 8.54 -15.91
N LEU A 292 -5.04 7.47 -16.70
CA LEU A 292 -4.58 6.19 -16.21
C LEU A 292 -3.07 6.26 -16.01
N THR A 293 -2.59 5.84 -14.83
CA THR A 293 -1.17 5.76 -14.50
C THR A 293 -0.78 4.35 -14.10
N LEU A 294 0.49 4.01 -14.29
CA LEU A 294 1.09 2.78 -13.84
C LEU A 294 2.42 3.10 -13.16
N ASP A 295 2.57 2.70 -11.91
CA ASP A 295 3.83 2.72 -11.16
C ASP A 295 4.49 1.33 -11.25
N TYR A 296 3.74 0.30 -10.86
CA TYR A 296 4.15 -1.10 -10.99
C TYR A 296 2.95 -2.04 -10.96
N LEU A 297 3.20 -3.30 -11.31
CA LEU A 297 2.26 -4.41 -11.14
C LEU A 297 2.82 -5.44 -10.18
N THR A 298 1.93 -6.14 -9.49
CA THR A 298 2.29 -7.41 -8.85
C THR A 298 1.55 -8.57 -9.48
N ILE A 299 2.23 -9.71 -9.58
CA ILE A 299 1.69 -10.97 -10.10
C ILE A 299 1.82 -12.02 -9.02
N GLU A 300 0.69 -12.55 -8.56
CA GLU A 300 0.68 -13.64 -7.57
C GLU A 300 0.84 -15.01 -8.23
N ASN A 301 1.30 -15.96 -7.43
CA ASN A 301 1.52 -17.36 -7.81
C ASN A 301 2.35 -17.53 -9.10
N SER A 302 3.38 -16.70 -9.25
CA SER A 302 4.24 -16.73 -10.43
C SER A 302 5.26 -17.86 -10.36
N LEU A 303 5.73 -18.28 -11.55
CA LEU A 303 6.83 -19.22 -11.74
C LEU A 303 8.05 -18.45 -12.23
N ILE A 304 9.11 -18.44 -11.44
CA ILE A 304 10.37 -17.78 -11.81
C ILE A 304 11.22 -18.76 -12.63
N GLY A 305 11.85 -18.26 -13.70
CA GLY A 305 12.73 -19.07 -14.54
C GLY A 305 12.06 -19.81 -15.70
N ALA A 306 10.72 -19.84 -15.75
CA ALA A 306 10.00 -20.20 -16.96
C ALA A 306 10.14 -19.05 -17.97
N THR A 307 11.26 -18.99 -18.68
CA THR A 307 11.34 -18.19 -19.90
C THR A 307 10.18 -18.64 -20.76
N ALA A 308 9.19 -17.76 -20.95
CA ALA A 308 8.15 -17.93 -21.94
C ALA A 308 8.86 -17.95 -23.30
N SER A 309 9.42 -19.09 -23.67
CA SER A 309 9.83 -19.38 -25.03
C SER A 309 8.55 -19.31 -25.82
N GLY A 310 8.30 -18.11 -26.35
CA GLY A 310 7.21 -17.82 -27.25
C GLY A 310 7.35 -18.76 -28.43
N SER A 311 6.68 -19.91 -28.32
CA SER A 311 6.28 -20.69 -29.46
C SER A 311 5.29 -19.80 -30.18
N ALA A 312 5.81 -18.95 -31.07
CA ALA A 312 4.98 -18.23 -32.02
C ALA A 312 4.03 -19.28 -32.64
N PRO A 313 2.71 -19.03 -32.69
CA PRO A 313 1.79 -20.00 -33.26
C PRO A 313 2.18 -20.18 -34.72
N GLY A 314 2.84 -21.30 -35.01
CA GLY A 314 3.13 -21.72 -36.37
C GLY A 314 1.80 -21.83 -37.09
N SER A 315 1.63 -20.99 -38.11
CA SER A 315 0.48 -20.98 -39.02
C SER A 315 0.41 -22.30 -39.77
N SER A 316 -0.10 -23.34 -39.12
CA SER A 316 -0.44 -24.60 -39.75
C SER A 316 -1.89 -24.52 -40.16
N GLY A 317 -2.10 -24.30 -41.47
CA GLY A 317 -3.41 -24.32 -42.08
C GLY A 317 -4.12 -25.65 -41.80
N ALA A 318 -5.23 -25.59 -41.07
CA ALA A 318 -6.10 -26.73 -40.84
C ALA A 318 -7.52 -26.42 -41.35
N LYS A 319 -7.98 -27.37 -42.15
CA LYS A 319 -9.25 -27.42 -42.88
C LYS A 319 -10.47 -27.19 -41.99
N ALA A 320 -11.45 -26.52 -42.58
CA ALA A 320 -12.81 -26.39 -42.10
C ALA A 320 -13.38 -27.76 -41.67
N THR A 321 -13.73 -27.88 -40.40
CA THR A 321 -14.53 -28.99 -39.89
C THR A 321 -15.84 -28.41 -39.37
N SER A 322 -16.95 -28.91 -39.92
CA SER A 322 -18.31 -28.44 -39.73
C SER A 322 -18.75 -28.47 -38.27
N GLN A 323 -19.23 -27.34 -37.76
CA GLN A 323 -19.94 -27.30 -36.48
C GLN A 323 -21.35 -27.91 -36.63
N THR A 324 -21.60 -28.97 -35.86
CA THR A 324 -22.97 -29.39 -35.53
C THR A 324 -23.42 -28.68 -34.26
N THR A 325 -24.36 -27.77 -34.45
CA THR A 325 -25.10 -27.00 -33.45
C THR A 325 -25.81 -27.91 -32.43
N VAL A 326 -25.45 -27.80 -31.16
CA VAL A 326 -26.23 -28.33 -30.02
C VAL A 326 -26.79 -27.15 -29.23
N ILE A 327 -27.97 -26.69 -29.63
CA ILE A 327 -28.78 -25.72 -28.89
C ILE A 327 -29.79 -26.52 -28.07
N GLY A 328 -29.58 -26.61 -26.75
CA GLY A 328 -30.53 -27.30 -25.86
C GLY A 328 -30.34 -27.07 -24.36
N GLY A 329 -29.12 -26.73 -23.90
CA GLY A 329 -28.82 -26.60 -22.46
C GLY A 329 -28.97 -25.19 -21.86
N ALA A 330 -28.87 -24.13 -22.66
CA ALA A 330 -28.68 -22.77 -22.13
C ALA A 330 -29.97 -22.11 -21.58
N VAL A 331 -31.15 -22.49 -22.08
CA VAL A 331 -32.41 -21.81 -21.70
C VAL A 331 -32.96 -22.31 -20.36
N GLY A 332 -32.69 -23.57 -19.98
CA GLY A 332 -33.14 -24.14 -18.70
C GLY A 332 -32.41 -23.58 -17.47
N GLY A 333 -31.12 -23.25 -17.60
CA GLY A 333 -30.28 -22.75 -16.50
C GLY A 333 -30.68 -21.34 -16.03
N ILE A 334 -31.11 -20.47 -16.95
CA ILE A 334 -31.47 -19.09 -16.63
C ILE A 334 -32.78 -19.04 -15.83
N VAL A 335 -33.78 -19.84 -16.21
CA VAL A 335 -35.07 -19.88 -15.50
C VAL A 335 -34.89 -20.47 -14.09
N GLY A 336 -34.09 -21.53 -13.95
CA GLY A 336 -33.78 -22.12 -12.65
C GLY A 336 -32.99 -21.18 -11.73
N GLY A 337 -31.97 -20.51 -12.28
CA GLY A 337 -31.13 -19.56 -11.53
C GLY A 337 -31.90 -18.36 -11.01
N LEU A 338 -32.81 -17.79 -11.84
CA LEU A 338 -33.65 -16.66 -11.43
C LEU A 338 -34.61 -17.04 -10.29
N LEU A 339 -35.11 -18.28 -10.27
CA LEU A 339 -36.04 -18.74 -9.24
C LEU A 339 -35.33 -18.92 -7.88
N VAL A 340 -34.11 -19.46 -7.87
CA VAL A 340 -33.28 -19.57 -6.65
C VAL A 340 -32.88 -18.19 -6.12
N LEU A 341 -32.49 -17.27 -7.01
CA LEU A 341 -32.11 -15.91 -6.63
C LEU A 341 -33.29 -15.13 -6.03
N PHE A 342 -34.49 -15.31 -6.59
CA PHE A 342 -35.72 -14.71 -6.07
C PHE A 342 -36.08 -15.24 -4.67
N ILE A 343 -35.98 -16.55 -4.44
CA ILE A 343 -36.20 -17.15 -3.11
C ILE A 343 -35.16 -16.65 -2.09
N GLY A 344 -33.89 -16.54 -2.49
CA GLY A 344 -32.82 -15.97 -1.66
C GLY A 344 -33.13 -14.52 -1.22
N LEU A 345 -33.58 -13.67 -2.15
CA LEU A 345 -33.98 -12.29 -1.86
C LEU A 345 -35.17 -12.21 -0.90
N LEU A 346 -36.16 -13.10 -1.04
CA LEU A 346 -37.29 -13.17 -0.11
C LEU A 346 -36.86 -13.59 1.30
N MET A 347 -35.94 -14.55 1.43
CA MET A 347 -35.38 -14.96 2.72
C MET A 347 -34.58 -13.83 3.38
N LEU A 348 -33.76 -13.09 2.62
CA LEU A 348 -33.01 -11.94 3.11
C LEU A 348 -33.94 -10.80 3.56
N ARG A 349 -35.01 -10.51 2.82
CA ARG A 349 -36.05 -9.53 3.22
C ARG A 349 -36.75 -9.97 4.51
N LYS A 350 -37.09 -11.25 4.66
CA LYS A 350 -37.72 -11.79 5.88
C LYS A 350 -36.76 -11.73 7.08
N ARG A 351 -35.46 -11.98 6.87
CA ARG A 351 -34.42 -11.88 7.91
C ARG A 351 -34.23 -10.43 8.37
N ARG A 352 -34.16 -9.46 7.45
CA ARG A 352 -34.06 -8.03 7.78
C ARG A 352 -35.28 -7.54 8.59
N ARG A 353 -36.50 -7.96 8.21
CA ARG A 353 -37.71 -7.63 8.98
C ARG A 353 -37.68 -8.18 10.41
N ARG A 354 -37.09 -9.36 10.64
CA ARG A 354 -36.93 -9.93 11.99
C ARG A 354 -35.87 -9.16 12.80
N GLN A 355 -34.79 -8.71 12.18
CA GLN A 355 -33.76 -7.91 12.86
C GLN A 355 -34.27 -6.52 13.26
N GLN A 356 -35.06 -5.86 12.42
CA GLN A 356 -35.67 -4.56 12.76
C GLN A 356 -36.61 -4.65 13.97
N LYS A 357 -37.36 -5.75 14.12
CA LYS A 357 -38.19 -5.96 15.31
C LYS A 357 -37.36 -6.08 16.59
N ARG A 358 -36.21 -6.75 16.54
CA ARG A 358 -35.30 -6.86 17.70
C ARG A 358 -34.67 -5.51 18.06
N TYR A 359 -34.22 -4.75 17.06
CA TYR A 359 -33.65 -3.42 17.29
C TYR A 359 -34.65 -2.45 17.95
N ASN A 360 -35.89 -2.43 17.46
CA ASN A 360 -36.94 -1.59 18.04
C ASN A 360 -37.30 -2.00 19.47
N GLN A 361 -37.24 -3.30 19.80
CA GLN A 361 -37.49 -3.79 21.16
C GLN A 361 -36.36 -3.38 22.13
N THR A 362 -35.10 -3.46 21.70
CA THR A 362 -33.95 -2.99 22.51
C THR A 362 -33.98 -1.48 22.74
N ARG A 363 -34.34 -0.70 21.70
CA ARG A 363 -34.48 0.76 21.82
C ARG A 363 -35.62 1.17 22.75
N ALA A 364 -36.75 0.45 22.72
CA ALA A 364 -37.85 0.68 23.65
C ALA A 364 -37.46 0.40 25.11
N LEU A 365 -36.67 -0.65 25.36
CA LEU A 365 -36.14 -0.95 26.69
C LEU A 365 -35.13 0.10 27.17
N GLN A 366 -34.28 0.62 26.28
CA GLN A 366 -33.36 1.71 26.64
C GLN A 366 -34.11 3.01 26.97
N LEU A 367 -35.16 3.35 26.21
CA LEU A 367 -35.99 4.52 26.48
C LEU A 367 -36.76 4.40 27.81
N ALA A 368 -37.28 3.21 28.13
CA ALA A 368 -37.92 2.96 29.42
C ALA A 368 -36.93 3.05 30.60
N ASN A 369 -35.65 2.76 30.38
CA ASN A 369 -34.62 2.84 31.41
C ASN A 369 -34.05 4.25 31.58
N SER A 370 -34.14 5.12 30.55
CA SER A 370 -33.71 6.52 30.64
C SER A 370 -34.66 7.43 31.43
N ASP A 371 -35.93 7.05 31.60
CA ASP A 371 -36.91 7.83 32.36
C ASP A 371 -36.77 7.70 33.89
N ILE A 372 -35.91 6.81 34.39
CA ILE A 372 -35.73 6.56 35.84
C ILE A 372 -34.68 7.49 36.48
N LYS A 373 -33.95 8.31 35.72
CA LYS A 373 -32.75 8.98 36.25
C LYS A 373 -32.66 10.48 36.05
N LEU A 374 -33.67 11.23 36.53
CA LEU A 374 -33.49 12.63 36.92
C LEU A 374 -34.32 12.96 38.18
N ARG A 375 -33.75 12.70 39.36
CA ARG A 375 -34.01 13.56 40.54
C ARG A 375 -32.89 14.60 40.60
N PRO A 376 -33.21 15.90 40.61
CA PRO A 376 -32.19 16.93 40.71
C PRO A 376 -31.59 16.93 42.11
N PHE A 377 -30.26 16.83 42.17
CA PHE A 377 -29.49 17.05 43.40
C PHE A 377 -29.52 18.56 43.70
N SER A 378 -30.26 18.94 44.74
CA SER A 378 -30.17 20.26 45.34
C SER A 378 -28.78 20.46 45.94
N ARG A 379 -28.12 21.50 45.45
CA ARG A 379 -26.82 22.02 45.87
C ARG A 379 -26.95 22.65 47.25
N MET A 380 -26.36 22.05 48.29
CA MET A 380 -26.03 22.80 49.51
C MET A 380 -24.68 23.48 49.27
N VAL A 381 -24.70 24.82 49.33
CA VAL A 381 -23.53 25.68 49.30
C VAL A 381 -23.02 25.77 50.73
N GLU A 382 -21.82 25.27 50.97
CA GLU A 382 -21.07 25.51 52.21
C GLU A 382 -20.22 26.78 52.03
N PRO A 383 -20.22 27.72 52.99
CA PRO A 383 -19.48 28.98 52.85
C PRO A 383 -17.98 28.75 53.04
N VAL A 384 -17.19 29.18 52.06
CA VAL A 384 -15.73 29.21 52.11
C VAL A 384 -15.29 30.39 52.97
N GLU A 385 -14.53 30.08 54.03
CA GLU A 385 -13.86 31.03 54.91
C GLU A 385 -12.69 31.70 54.16
N GLU A 386 -12.77 33.02 53.98
CA GLU A 386 -11.73 33.85 53.37
C GLU A 386 -10.49 33.92 54.26
N LYS A 387 -9.33 33.53 53.71
CA LYS A 387 -8.01 33.73 54.33
C LYS A 387 -7.36 34.99 53.75
N PRO A 388 -6.78 35.89 54.57
CA PRO A 388 -6.32 37.19 54.10
C PRO A 388 -5.03 37.11 53.26
N THR A 389 -5.04 37.93 52.22
CA THR A 389 -3.97 38.26 51.27
C THR A 389 -2.71 38.75 51.98
N GLN A 390 -1.56 38.13 51.70
CA GLN A 390 -0.23 38.65 52.06
C GLN A 390 0.40 39.41 50.89
N GLU A 391 0.99 40.56 51.23
CA GLU A 391 1.70 41.50 50.36
C GLU A 391 2.94 40.91 49.64
N PRO A 392 3.34 41.51 48.50
CA PRO A 392 4.54 41.14 47.77
C PRO A 392 5.81 41.66 48.48
N GLY A 393 6.53 40.76 49.14
CA GLY A 393 7.84 41.02 49.75
C GLY A 393 8.99 40.93 48.74
N GLN A 394 9.88 41.92 48.80
CA GLN A 394 11.11 42.11 48.05
C GLN A 394 12.07 40.90 48.12
N TYR A 395 12.63 40.50 46.97
CA TYR A 395 13.81 39.62 46.93
C TYR A 395 15.10 40.43 47.06
N PRO A 396 16.03 40.04 47.96
CA PRO A 396 17.34 40.69 48.06
C PRO A 396 18.34 40.12 47.03
N PHE A 397 19.05 41.05 46.41
CA PHE A 397 20.33 40.84 45.73
C PHE A 397 21.34 40.18 46.67
N SER A 398 22.06 39.16 46.19
CA SER A 398 23.26 38.63 46.84
C SER A 398 24.49 38.92 45.97
N PRO A 399 25.52 39.62 46.47
CA PRO A 399 26.78 39.82 45.78
C PRO A 399 27.78 38.72 46.19
N ASN A 400 28.53 38.18 45.24
CA ASN A 400 29.71 37.39 45.55
C ASN A 400 30.94 38.02 44.91
N ASN A 401 31.79 38.58 45.77
CA ASN A 401 33.11 39.13 45.46
C ASN A 401 34.13 38.27 46.21
N GLY A 402 35.10 37.70 45.49
CA GLY A 402 36.15 36.86 46.07
C GLY A 402 37.41 36.87 45.22
N ARG A 403 38.14 37.99 45.31
CA ARG A 403 39.50 38.23 44.79
C ARG A 403 40.50 37.28 45.46
N GLY A 404 41.35 36.65 44.68
CA GLY A 404 42.59 36.04 45.13
C GLY A 404 43.72 36.41 44.16
N SER A 405 44.59 37.32 44.60
CA SER A 405 45.83 37.70 43.91
C SER A 405 46.99 37.43 44.85
N THR A 406 48.03 36.71 44.40
CA THR A 406 49.43 37.08 44.69
C THR A 406 50.42 36.33 43.78
N GLN A 407 51.48 37.08 43.48
CA GLN A 407 52.62 36.91 42.58
C GLN A 407 53.50 35.67 42.76
N ALA A 408 54.14 35.23 41.66
CA ALA A 408 55.60 35.32 41.47
C ALA A 408 55.91 35.42 39.96
#